data_AF-A0A1I2FH06-F1
#
_entry.id   AF-A0A1I2FH06-F1
#
_cell.length_a   1.000
_cell.length_b   1.000
_cell.length_c   1.000
_cell.angle_alpha   90.00
_cell.angle_beta   90.00
_cell.angle_gamma   90.00
#
_symmetry.space_group_name_H-M   'P 1'
#
loop_
_entity.id
_entity.type
_entity.pdbx_description
1 polymer ?
#
loop_
_entity_poly.entity_id
_entity_poly.type
_entity_poly.pdbx_seq_one_letter_code
_entity_poly.pdbx_strand_id
1 'polypeptide(L)' 'MKNQITELLGIEYPIISAAMTWVTSAEFVAAVSNAGGMGVLGPNAGQTEKSTSAEDMANRLMYLPRTIGMR' A
#
# COMPACT_ATOMS: atom_id res chain seq x y z
N MET A 1 -2.37 21.09 0.75
CA MET A 1 -3.25 21.73 -0.27
C MET A 1 -4.54 20.91 -0.29
N LYS A 2 -5.70 21.50 0.00
CA LYS A 2 -6.97 20.75 0.05
C LYS A 2 -7.64 20.74 -1.33
N ASN A 3 -8.05 19.56 -1.79
CA ASN A 3 -8.82 19.32 -3.00
C ASN A 3 -9.78 18.12 -2.83
N GLN A 4 -10.58 17.84 -3.85
CA GLN A 4 -11.56 16.75 -3.83
C GLN A 4 -10.95 15.37 -3.51
N ILE A 5 -9.71 15.11 -3.96
CA ILE A 5 -9.02 13.83 -3.72
C ILE A 5 -8.60 13.70 -2.26
N THR A 6 -8.02 14.76 -1.68
CA THR A 6 -7.62 14.76 -0.26
C THR A 6 -8.82 14.59 0.67
N GLU A 7 -9.97 15.17 0.33
CA GLU A 7 -11.21 15.06 1.10
C GLU A 7 -11.86 13.68 0.98
N LEU A 8 -11.88 13.12 -0.24
CA LEU A 8 -12.43 11.79 -0.49
C LEU A 8 -11.62 10.67 0.18
N LEU A 9 -10.29 10.78 0.15
CA LEU A 9 -9.38 9.75 0.63
C LEU A 9 -8.89 9.96 2.07
N GLY A 10 -9.18 11.11 2.68
CA GLY A 10 -8.76 11.44 4.05
C GLY A 10 -7.24 11.63 4.20
N ILE A 11 -6.56 12.15 3.18
CA ILE A 11 -5.10 12.35 3.14
C ILE A 11 -4.74 13.83 3.11
N GLU A 12 -3.57 14.20 3.63
CA GLU A 12 -3.10 15.60 3.70
C GLU A 12 -2.57 16.10 2.35
N TYR A 13 -1.88 15.21 1.63
CA TYR A 13 -1.28 15.48 0.34
C TYR A 13 -1.97 14.66 -0.74
N PRO A 14 -2.27 15.22 -1.93
CA PRO A 14 -2.83 14.49 -3.05
C PRO A 14 -1.76 13.62 -3.74
N ILE A 15 -1.00 12.86 -2.94
CA ILE A 15 0.08 11.98 -3.37
C ILE A 15 -0.38 10.55 -3.11
N ILE A 16 -0.43 9.76 -4.17
CA ILE A 16 -0.78 8.35 -4.13
C ILE A 16 0.44 7.58 -4.62
N SER A 17 0.93 6.67 -3.79
CA SER A 17 2.05 5.81 -4.16
C SER A 17 1.55 4.58 -4.92
N ALA A 18 2.09 4.35 -6.12
CA ALA A 18 1.74 3.18 -6.92
C ALA A 18 2.29 1.88 -6.29
N ALA A 19 1.50 0.81 -6.38
CA ALA A 19 1.97 -0.53 -6.04
C ALA A 19 2.95 -1.02 -7.11
N MET A 20 4.21 -1.17 -6.72
CA MET A 20 5.31 -1.66 -7.54
C MET A 20 5.78 -3.00 -6.99
N THR A 21 5.67 -4.05 -7.80
CA THR A 21 6.22 -5.37 -7.47
C THR A 21 7.68 -5.23 -7.05
N TRP A 22 8.09 -5.89 -5.97
CA TRP A 22 9.46 -5.90 -5.41
C TRP A 22 9.91 -4.63 -4.69
N VAL A 23 9.34 -3.46 -5.01
CA VAL A 23 9.73 -2.16 -4.42
C VAL A 23 8.81 -1.78 -3.28
N THR A 24 7.50 -1.97 -3.47
CA THR A 24 6.51 -1.68 -2.43
C THR A 24 6.64 -2.72 -1.32
N SER A 25 6.66 -2.27 -0.07
CA SER A 25 6.56 -3.10 1.14
C SER A 25 5.50 -2.53 2.08
N ALA A 26 5.12 -3.28 3.12
CA ALA A 26 4.21 -2.76 4.15
C ALA A 26 4.79 -1.52 4.85
N GLU A 27 6.11 -1.50 5.09
CA GLU A 27 6.81 -0.37 5.71
C GLU A 27 6.80 0.86 4.79
N PHE A 28 6.99 0.68 3.49
CA PHE A 28 6.90 1.76 2.52
C PHE A 28 5.49 2.37 2.47
N VAL A 29 4.44 1.53 2.44
CA VAL A 29 3.05 1.99 2.47
C VAL A 29 2.76 2.75 3.77
N ALA A 30 3.20 2.22 4.92
CA ALA A 30 3.07 2.88 6.21
C ALA A 30 3.81 4.23 6.24
N ALA A 31 5.01 4.32 5.66
CA ALA A 31 5.77 5.56 5.59
C ALA A 31 5.04 6.64 4.76
N VAL A 32 4.46 6.26 3.62
CA VAL A 32 3.67 7.18 2.78
C VAL A 32 2.41 7.64 3.51
N SER A 33 1.70 6.73 4.17
CA SER A 33 0.51 7.06 4.97
C SER A 33 0.84 7.98 6.14
N ASN A 34 1.91 7.70 6.88
CA ASN A 34 2.37 8.54 7.99
C ASN A 34 2.86 9.93 7.54
N ALA A 35 3.36 10.04 6.32
CA ALA A 35 3.73 11.33 5.71
C ALA A 35 2.51 12.13 5.20
N GLY A 36 1.29 11.59 5.34
CA GLY A 36 0.04 12.25 4.93
C GLY A 36 -0.38 11.98 3.49
N GLY A 37 0.20 10.98 2.81
CA GLY A 37 -0.24 10.51 1.48
C GLY A 37 -1.04 9.20 1.55
N MET A 38 -1.42 8.66 0.40
CA MET A 38 -2.04 7.33 0.31
C MET A 38 -1.03 6.31 -0.21
N GLY A 39 -0.63 5.36 0.63
CA GLY A 39 0.18 4.23 0.21
C GLY A 39 -0.70 3.09 -0.33
N VAL A 40 -0.34 2.51 -1.49
CA VAL A 40 -1.05 1.36 -2.07
C VAL A 40 -0.20 0.10 -1.95
N LEU A 41 -0.75 -0.93 -1.30
CA LEU A 41 -0.08 -2.22 -1.12
C LEU A 41 -0.45 -3.18 -2.27
N GLY A 42 0.57 -3.70 -2.96
CA GLY A 42 0.39 -4.71 -4.00
C GLY A 42 0.50 -6.15 -3.47
N PRO A 43 -0.01 -7.15 -4.21
CA PRO A 43 0.02 -8.56 -3.80
C PRO A 43 1.42 -9.15 -3.66
N ASN A 44 2.40 -8.56 -4.34
CA ASN A 44 3.81 -8.96 -4.27
C ASN A 44 4.66 -7.99 -3.43
N ALA A 45 4.03 -7.17 -2.58
CA ALA A 45 4.75 -6.20 -1.78
C ALA A 45 5.66 -6.91 -0.76
N GLY A 46 6.94 -6.57 -0.75
CA GLY A 46 7.95 -7.16 0.13
C GLY A 46 8.26 -8.65 -0.14
N GLN A 47 7.79 -9.22 -1.25
CA GLN A 47 8.12 -10.59 -1.64
C GLN A 47 9.46 -10.64 -2.37
N THR A 48 10.16 -11.78 -2.37
CA THR A 48 11.37 -12.04 -3.20
C THR A 48 11.15 -13.13 -4.26
N GLU A 49 9.96 -13.73 -4.28
CA GLU A 49 9.56 -14.76 -5.23
C GLU A 49 8.29 -14.38 -6.01
N LYS A 50 8.21 -14.84 -7.27
CA LYS A 50 7.02 -14.64 -8.10
C LYS A 50 5.90 -15.49 -7.56
N SER A 51 4.72 -14.91 -7.37
CA SER A 51 3.53 -15.73 -7.16
C SER A 51 3.19 -16.51 -8.42
N THR A 52 2.79 -17.76 -8.24
CA THR A 52 2.59 -18.74 -9.32
C THR A 52 1.13 -18.89 -9.74
N SER A 53 0.18 -18.39 -8.93
CA SER A 53 -1.24 -18.30 -9.29
C SER A 53 -1.92 -17.06 -8.68
N ALA A 54 -3.15 -16.78 -9.12
CA ALA A 54 -3.98 -15.74 -8.53
C ALA A 54 -4.41 -16.05 -7.08
N GLU A 55 -4.64 -17.32 -6.72
CA GLU A 55 -4.88 -17.72 -5.34
C GLU A 55 -3.68 -17.42 -4.44
N ASP A 56 -2.46 -17.67 -4.91
CA ASP A 56 -1.25 -17.36 -4.15
C ASP A 56 -1.11 -15.85 -3.89
N MET A 57 -1.38 -15.03 -4.91
CA MET A 57 -1.44 -13.56 -4.77
C MET A 57 -2.50 -13.12 -3.75
N ALA A 58 -3.69 -13.73 -3.78
CA ALA A 58 -4.79 -13.40 -2.87
C ALA A 58 -4.47 -13.81 -1.43
N ASN A 59 -3.94 -15.01 -1.23
CA ASN A 59 -3.50 -15.49 0.08
C ASN A 59 -2.44 -14.55 0.67
N ARG A 60 -1.45 -14.13 -0.12
CA ARG A 60 -0.44 -13.16 0.31
C ARG A 60 -1.09 -11.88 0.83
N LEU A 61 -2.03 -11.29 0.10
CA LEU A 61 -2.75 -10.09 0.57
C LEU A 61 -3.54 -10.33 1.86
N MET A 62 -4.18 -11.50 2.00
CA MET A 62 -4.99 -11.82 3.19
C MET A 62 -4.15 -12.08 4.45
N TYR A 63 -2.94 -12.59 4.29
CA TYR A 63 -2.02 -12.95 5.38
C TYR A 63 -0.87 -11.97 5.58
N LEU A 64 -0.80 -10.86 4.83
CA LEU A 64 0.11 -9.76 5.14
C LEU A 64 -0.14 -9.27 6.58
N PRO A 65 0.91 -8.90 7.34
CA PRO A 65 0.77 -8.44 8.71
C PRO A 65 -0.23 -7.28 8.74
N ARG A 66 -1.36 -7.47 9.42
CA ARG A 66 -2.55 -6.59 9.40
C ARG A 66 -2.36 -5.23 10.07
N THR A 67 -1.13 -4.82 10.31
CA THR A 67 -0.76 -3.63 11.06
C THR A 67 -0.17 -2.56 10.14
N ILE A 68 -0.87 -2.24 9.05
CA ILE A 68 -0.71 -0.91 8.44
C ILE A 68 -1.73 -0.02 9.14
N GLY A 69 -1.33 0.49 10.31
CA GLY A 69 -2.11 1.50 11.01
C GLY A 69 -2.11 2.77 10.16
N MET A 70 -3.12 2.93 9.32
CA MET A 70 -3.51 4.24 8.81
C MET A 70 -4.02 5.02 10.03
N ARG A 71 -3.15 5.86 10.58
CA ARG A 71 -3.46 6.67 11.75
C ARG A 71 -4.10 7.98 11.33
#